data_AF-A0A353INY6-F1
#
_entry.id   AF-A0A353INY6-F1
#
_cell.length_a   1.000
_cell.length_b   1.000
_cell.length_c   1.000
_cell.angle_alpha   90.00
_cell.angle_beta   90.00
_cell.angle_gamma   90.00
#
_symmetry.space_group_name_H-M   'P 1'
#
loop_
_entity.id
_entity.type
_entity.pdbx_description
1 polymer ?
#
loop_
_entity_poly.entity_id
_entity_poly.type
_entity_poly.pdbx_seq_one_letter_code
_entity_poly.pdbx_strand_id
1 'polypeptide(L)' 'MRCIGLAGAQTVINRWLRQYNHIRPHHALGMRPPVPETLLEKSPQGGTAQGG' A
#
# COMPACT_ATOMS: atom_id res chain seq x y z
N MET A 1 5.57 7.64 -27.47
CA MET A 1 5.38 7.52 -26.01
C MET A 1 6.35 6.46 -25.49
N ARG A 2 7.27 6.79 -24.58
CA ARG A 2 8.24 5.82 -24.03
C ARG A 2 7.64 5.16 -22.78
N CYS A 3 7.58 3.84 -22.77
CA CYS A 3 7.12 3.05 -21.64
C CYS A 3 8.17 3.10 -20.52
N ILE A 4 7.75 3.29 -19.28
CA ILE A 4 8.62 3.02 -18.14
C ILE A 4 8.66 1.51 -17.91
N GLY A 5 9.86 0.94 -17.90
CA GLY A 5 10.05 -0.47 -17.54
C GLY A 5 9.76 -0.72 -16.06
N LEU A 6 9.69 -1.99 -15.68
CA LEU A 6 9.33 -2.41 -14.31
C LEU A 6 10.18 -1.72 -13.23
N ALA A 7 11.50 -1.63 -13.46
CA ALA A 7 12.41 -0.92 -12.55
C ALA A 7 12.08 0.58 -12.44
N GLY A 8 11.75 1.23 -13.55
CA GLY A 8 11.36 2.64 -13.56
C GLY A 8 10.03 2.88 -12.86
N ALA A 9 9.05 1.99 -13.07
CA ALA A 9 7.79 2.03 -12.35
C ALA A 9 7.99 1.87 -10.83
N GLN A 10 8.82 0.91 -10.41
CA GLN A 10 9.14 0.69 -9.00
C GLN A 10 9.78 1.93 -8.36
N THR A 11 10.72 2.58 -9.04
CA THR A 11 11.36 3.81 -8.56
C THR A 11 10.36 4.96 -8.39
N VAL A 12 9.48 5.16 -9.37
CA VAL A 12 8.46 6.22 -9.31
C VAL A 12 7.48 6.00 -8.17
N ILE A 13 7.00 4.76 -8.00
CA ILE A 13 6.07 4.38 -6.92
C ILE A 13 6.73 4.60 -5.55
N ASN A 14 7.95 4.10 -5.36
CA ASN A 14 8.67 4.24 -4.08
C ASN A 14 8.94 5.70 -3.72
N ARG A 15 9.28 6.52 -4.72
CA ARG A 15 9.49 7.96 -4.52
C ARG A 15 8.19 8.66 -4.13
N TRP A 16 7.10 8.36 -4.83
CA TRP A 16 5.79 8.92 -4.51
C TRP A 16 5.32 8.52 -3.10
N LEU A 17 5.48 7.25 -2.72
CA LEU A 17 5.15 6.73 -1.38
C LEU A 17 5.85 7.50 -0.25
N ARG A 18 7.17 7.73 -0.37
CA ARG A 18 7.91 8.47 0.66
C ARG A 18 7.40 9.90 0.82
N GLN A 19 7.15 10.59 -0.30
CA GLN A 19 6.69 11.98 -0.29
C GLN A 19 5.29 12.10 0.30
N TYR A 20 4.40 11.18 -0.07
CA TYR A 20 3.04 11.18 0.44
C TYR A 20 3.05 10.96 1.95
N ASN A 21 3.73 9.93 2.45
CA ASN A 21 3.68 9.55 3.86
C ASN A 21 4.44 10.48 4.83
N HIS A 22 5.48 11.18 4.36
CA HIS A 22 6.35 11.97 5.25
C HIS A 22 6.23 13.48 5.09
N ILE A 23 5.88 13.96 3.90
CA ILE A 23 5.95 15.40 3.60
C ILE A 23 4.57 16.04 3.55
N ARG A 24 3.52 15.27 3.23
CA ARG A 24 2.20 15.86 3.08
C ARG A 24 1.48 15.90 4.43
N PRO A 25 0.97 17.06 4.86
CA PRO A 25 0.13 17.15 6.03
C PRO A 25 -1.21 16.46 5.74
N HIS A 26 -1.43 15.31 6.39
CA HIS A 26 -2.56 14.41 6.16
C HIS A 26 -3.83 14.87 6.89
N HIS A 27 -4.24 16.11 6.69
CA HIS A 27 -5.41 16.69 7.38
C HIS A 27 -6.70 15.89 7.15
N ALA A 28 -6.89 15.33 5.95
CA ALA A 28 -8.04 14.49 5.64
C ALA A 28 -8.02 13.09 6.29
N LEU A 29 -6.87 12.66 6.83
CA LEU A 29 -6.69 11.35 7.48
C LEU A 29 -6.41 11.49 8.99
N GLY A 30 -6.63 12.69 9.54
CA GLY A 30 -6.34 12.96 10.95
C GLY A 30 -4.86 12.83 11.32
N MET A 31 -3.95 13.22 10.41
CA MET A 31 -2.49 13.12 10.58
C MET A 31 -1.92 11.71 10.69
N ARG A 32 -2.71 10.67 10.39
CA ARG A 32 -2.19 9.32 10.24
C ARG A 32 -1.64 9.12 8.82
N PRO A 33 -0.45 8.51 8.67
CA PRO A 33 0.02 8.12 7.35
C PRO A 33 -0.98 7.10 6.75
N PRO A 34 -1.53 7.36 5.56
CA PRO A 34 -2.62 6.60 4.94
C PRO A 34 -2.23 5.28 4.33
N VAL A 35 -0.94 4.94 4.31
CA VAL A 35 -0.49 3.70 3.70
C VAL A 35 -0.32 2.71 4.84
N PRO A 36 -1.32 1.85 5.13
CA PRO A 36 -0.97 0.61 5.80
C PRO A 36 0.13 -0.04 4.95
N GLU A 37 1.21 -0.49 5.60
CA GLU A 37 2.07 -1.50 5.00
C GLU A 37 1.13 -2.50 4.37
N THR A 38 1.18 -2.65 3.06
CA THR A 38 0.30 -3.54 2.33
C THR A 38 0.36 -4.86 3.08
N LEU A 39 -0.71 -5.20 3.81
CA LEU A 39 -0.91 -6.54 4.30
C LEU A 39 -0.88 -7.34 3.00
N LEU A 40 0.27 -7.96 2.72
CA LEU A 40 0.30 -9.16 1.93
C LEU A 40 -0.72 -10.02 2.65
N GLU A 41 -1.94 -10.02 2.13
CA GLU A 41 -3.04 -10.81 2.63
C GLU A 41 -2.49 -12.23 2.56
N LYS A 42 -1.96 -12.72 3.69
CA LYS A 42 -1.78 -14.14 3.91
C LYS A 42 -3.19 -14.67 3.81
N SER A 43 -3.55 -15.16 2.63
CA SER A 43 -4.88 -15.68 2.31
C SER A 43 -5.44 -16.38 3.54
N PRO A 44 -6.60 -15.98 4.08
CA PRO A 44 -7.32 -16.84 4.99
C PRO A 44 -7.93 -17.95 4.13
N GLN A 45 -7.15 -19.00 3.86
CA GLN A 45 -7.69 -20.23 3.30
C GLN A 45 -8.52 -20.91 4.39
N GLY A 46 -9.83 -20.67 4.30
CA GLY A 46 -10.86 -21.62 4.73
C GLY A 46 -11.26 -21.54 6.20
N GLY A 47 -12.17 -20.62 6.51
CA GLY A 47 -13.10 -20.83 7.62
C GLY A 47 -14.36 -21.56 7.15
N THR A 48 -15.01 -22.22 8.13
CA THR A 48 -16.38 -22.81 8.17
C THR A 48 -16.47 -24.30 7.77
N ALA A 49 -17.15 -25.20 8.48
CA ALA A 49 -17.99 -25.21 9.70
C ALA A 49 -18.00 -26.68 10.24
N GLN A 50 -18.26 -27.05 11.51
CA GLN A 50 -19.58 -27.23 12.16
C GLN A 50 -19.32 -28.28 13.28
N GLY A 51 -19.58 -28.05 14.56
CA GLY A 51 -20.85 -28.37 15.23
C GLY A 51 -21.00 -29.87 15.51
N GLY A 52 -20.73 -30.31 16.75
CA GLY A 52 -20.93 -31.67 17.25
C GLY A 52 -20.12 -31.97 18.50
#